data_AF-A0A0F8Z3P4-F1
#
_entry.id   AF-A0A0F8Z3P4-F1
#
_cell.length_a   1.000
_cell.length_b   1.000
_cell.length_c   1.000
_cell.angle_alpha   90.00
_cell.angle_beta   90.00
_cell.angle_gamma   90.00
#
_symmetry.space_group_name_H-M   'P 1'
#
loop_
_entity.id
_entity.type
_entity.pdbx_description
1 polymer ?
#
loop_
_entity_poly.entity_id
_entity_poly.type
_entity_poly.pdbx_seq_one_letter_code
_entity_poly.pdbx_strand_id
1 'polypeptide(L)'
;MFLACYTGAFDAKDDCLAEQMLRQPQGPVAMVAASRVSMPYAMTVLATGLMDQCFRKRCPTLGEALLNAKRQMVEEPDAEDPRRAMLDSIAKAISPAPKKLAAELAEHLLLFNLIGDPLLRLRYPQSVALEVPATTVAGGPLTVSGTCRLDGRATVELVVR
;
A
#
# COMPACT_ATOMS: atom_id res chain seq x y z
N MET A 1 -3.39 -6.24 0.94
CA MET A 1 -3.27 -5.99 2.40
C MET A 1 -4.62 -6.25 3.01
N PHE A 2 -4.69 -7.03 4.09
CA PHE A 2 -5.92 -7.14 4.88
C PHE A 2 -5.83 -6.29 6.13
N LEU A 3 -6.77 -5.36 6.24
CA LEU A 3 -7.01 -4.59 7.43
C LEU A 3 -8.14 -5.27 8.21
N ALA A 4 -7.85 -6.42 8.81
CA ALA A 4 -8.82 -7.20 9.58
C ALA A 4 -8.15 -8.18 10.55
N CYS A 5 -8.82 -8.45 11.67
CA CYS A 5 -8.37 -9.35 12.73
C CYS A 5 -8.15 -10.79 12.22
N TYR A 6 -7.14 -11.48 12.77
CA TYR A 6 -6.88 -12.91 12.59
C TYR A 6 -6.65 -13.42 11.15
N THR A 7 -6.60 -12.53 10.16
CA THR A 7 -6.40 -12.91 8.75
C THR A 7 -5.01 -13.50 8.47
N GLY A 8 -4.05 -13.28 9.37
CA GLY A 8 -2.68 -13.81 9.33
C GLY A 8 -2.32 -14.62 10.57
N ALA A 9 -3.29 -15.33 11.19
CA ALA A 9 -3.04 -16.21 12.33
C ALA A 9 -2.38 -17.54 11.87
N PHE A 10 -1.18 -17.46 11.29
CA PHE A 10 -0.43 -18.59 10.71
C PHE A 10 0.06 -19.61 11.75
N ASP A 11 -0.10 -19.31 13.04
CA ASP A 11 0.21 -20.21 14.15
C ASP A 11 -1.02 -21.04 14.60
N ALA A 12 -2.17 -20.85 13.93
CA ALA A 12 -3.36 -21.65 14.18
C ALA A 12 -3.22 -23.09 13.68
N LYS A 13 -4.16 -23.95 14.08
CA LYS A 13 -4.17 -25.37 13.68
C LYS A 13 -4.36 -25.54 12.16
N ASP A 14 -5.24 -24.74 11.60
CA ASP A 14 -5.59 -24.76 10.18
C ASP A 14 -5.00 -23.51 9.51
N ASP A 15 -4.74 -23.60 8.20
CA ASP A 15 -4.17 -22.50 7.44
C ASP A 15 -5.04 -21.25 7.51
N CYS A 16 -4.42 -20.11 7.83
CA CYS A 16 -5.14 -18.84 7.92
C CYS A 16 -5.54 -18.30 6.54
N LEU A 17 -6.40 -17.28 6.51
CA LEU A 17 -6.90 -16.70 5.27
C LEU A 17 -5.77 -16.22 4.35
N ALA A 18 -4.73 -15.57 4.90
CA ALA A 18 -3.60 -15.10 4.12
C ALA A 18 -2.83 -16.25 3.46
N GLU A 19 -2.64 -17.38 4.14
CA GLU A 19 -1.98 -18.58 3.60
C GLU A 19 -2.83 -19.26 2.53
N GLN A 20 -4.15 -19.33 2.72
CA GLN A 20 -5.06 -19.85 1.72
C GLN A 20 -5.02 -18.99 0.45
N MET A 21 -5.11 -17.67 0.58
CA MET A 21 -5.08 -16.76 -0.56
C MET A 21 -3.75 -16.80 -1.32
N LEU A 22 -2.61 -16.86 -0.62
CA LEU A 22 -1.30 -16.95 -1.28
C LEU A 22 -1.14 -18.22 -2.13
N ARG A 23 -1.81 -19.31 -1.74
CA ARG A 23 -1.79 -20.59 -2.48
C ARG A 23 -2.86 -20.70 -3.56
N GLN A 24 -3.85 -19.80 -3.60
CA GLN A 24 -4.89 -19.84 -4.62
C GLN A 24 -4.31 -19.52 -6.00
N PRO A 25 -4.64 -20.28 -7.06
CA PRO A 25 -4.37 -19.87 -8.42
C PRO A 25 -4.94 -18.46 -8.68
N GLN A 26 -4.12 -17.58 -9.24
CA GLN A 26 -4.46 -16.15 -9.45
C GLN A 26 -4.72 -15.37 -8.15
N GLY A 27 -4.29 -15.91 -7.01
CA GLY A 27 -4.26 -15.21 -5.73
C GLY A 27 -3.21 -14.11 -5.67
N PRO A 28 -3.19 -13.33 -4.58
CA PRO A 28 -2.17 -12.32 -4.34
C PRO A 28 -0.77 -12.92 -4.24
N VAL A 29 0.23 -12.20 -4.75
CA VAL A 29 1.65 -12.61 -4.74
C VAL A 29 2.31 -12.52 -3.36
N ALA A 30 1.71 -11.77 -2.44
CA ALA A 30 2.13 -11.62 -1.05
C ALA A 30 0.97 -11.03 -0.23
N MET A 31 0.97 -11.30 1.08
CA MET A 31 -0.06 -10.87 2.01
C MET A 31 0.53 -10.11 3.20
N VAL A 32 -0.07 -8.97 3.55
CA VAL A 32 0.18 -8.28 4.81
C VAL A 32 -1.08 -8.41 5.64
N ALA A 33 -0.99 -9.10 6.79
CA ALA A 33 -2.13 -9.54 7.57
C ALA A 33 -1.85 -9.58 9.08
N ALA A 34 -2.88 -9.40 9.89
CA ALA A 34 -2.83 -9.38 11.34
C ALA A 34 -2.99 -10.79 11.93
N SER A 35 -2.10 -11.20 12.85
CA SER A 35 -2.17 -12.52 13.50
C SER A 35 -3.19 -12.61 14.63
N ARG A 36 -3.61 -11.47 15.19
CA ARG A 36 -4.56 -11.35 16.29
C ARG A 36 -5.56 -10.21 16.05
N VAL A 37 -6.31 -9.83 17.09
CA VAL A 37 -7.21 -8.68 17.06
C VAL A 37 -6.42 -7.42 16.73
N SER A 38 -6.84 -6.70 15.69
CA SER A 38 -6.23 -5.45 15.25
C SER A 38 -7.18 -4.27 15.45
N MET A 39 -6.66 -3.16 15.96
CA MET A 39 -7.32 -1.91 16.27
C MET A 39 -7.24 -0.94 15.08
N PRO A 40 -8.32 -0.19 14.83
CA PRO A 40 -8.46 0.62 13.61
C PRO A 40 -7.45 1.77 13.52
N TYR A 41 -7.02 2.36 14.63
CA TYR A 41 -6.06 3.47 14.58
C TYR A 41 -4.70 2.98 14.11
N ALA A 42 -4.13 1.96 14.75
CA ALA A 42 -2.85 1.41 14.33
C ALA A 42 -2.86 0.85 12.90
N MET A 43 -3.96 0.22 12.49
CA MET A 43 -4.18 -0.22 11.11
C MET A 43 -4.14 0.94 10.11
N THR A 44 -4.76 2.07 10.47
CA THR A 44 -4.78 3.28 9.63
C THR A 44 -3.39 3.90 9.52
N VAL A 45 -2.63 3.97 10.62
CA VAL A 45 -1.24 4.46 10.61
C VAL A 45 -0.36 3.55 9.74
N LEU A 46 -0.44 2.23 9.90
CA LEU A 46 0.31 1.27 9.09
C LEU A 46 -0.04 1.37 7.60
N ALA A 47 -1.34 1.43 7.26
CA ALA A 47 -1.80 1.55 5.88
C ALA A 47 -1.32 2.86 5.24
N THR A 48 -1.38 3.97 5.97
CA THR A 48 -0.91 5.27 5.49
C THR A 48 0.59 5.28 5.28
N GLY A 49 1.36 4.71 6.22
CA GLY A 49 2.80 4.54 6.07
C GLY A 49 3.15 3.70 4.84
N LEU A 50 2.47 2.57 4.65
CA LEU A 50 2.70 1.70 3.48
C LEU A 50 2.35 2.41 2.16
N MET A 51 1.27 3.19 2.12
CA MET A 51 0.95 4.01 0.95
C MET A 51 2.04 5.05 0.66
N ASP A 52 2.59 5.71 1.68
CA ASP A 52 3.70 6.66 1.50
C ASP A 52 4.95 5.95 0.95
N GLN A 53 5.32 4.78 1.51
CA GLN A 53 6.45 3.99 1.05
C GLN A 53 6.28 3.50 -0.40
N CYS A 54 5.07 3.08 -0.78
CA CYS A 54 4.78 2.61 -2.13
C CYS A 54 4.71 3.75 -3.15
N PHE A 55 3.93 4.79 -2.90
CA PHE A 55 3.59 5.76 -3.94
C PHE A 55 4.47 7.01 -3.94
N ARG A 56 4.97 7.42 -2.75
CA ARG A 56 5.79 8.63 -2.61
C ARG A 56 7.27 8.29 -2.55
N LYS A 57 7.69 7.44 -1.62
CA LYS A 57 9.10 7.05 -1.45
C LYS A 57 9.57 6.01 -2.48
N ARG A 58 8.63 5.23 -3.02
CA ARG A 58 8.87 4.19 -4.04
C ARG A 58 9.94 3.18 -3.62
N CYS A 59 9.78 2.58 -2.43
CA CYS A 59 10.69 1.54 -1.95
C CYS A 59 10.84 0.39 -2.96
N PRO A 60 12.06 -0.11 -3.21
CA PRO A 60 12.26 -1.07 -4.29
C PRO A 60 11.64 -2.45 -4.00
N THR A 61 11.54 -2.85 -2.73
CA THR A 61 10.95 -4.13 -2.33
C THR A 61 9.75 -3.98 -1.38
N LEU A 62 8.86 -4.98 -1.40
CA LEU A 62 7.71 -5.04 -0.49
C LEU A 62 8.17 -5.13 0.97
N GLY A 63 9.23 -5.89 1.26
CA GLY A 63 9.79 -6.02 2.59
C GLY A 63 10.30 -4.69 3.16
N GLU A 64 11.04 -3.91 2.37
CA GLU A 64 11.49 -2.58 2.78
C GLU A 64 10.32 -1.62 2.98
N ALA A 65 9.32 -1.65 2.08
CA ALA A 65 8.13 -0.81 2.21
C ALA A 65 7.40 -1.09 3.53
N LEU A 66 7.21 -2.37 3.88
CA LEU A 66 6.57 -2.75 5.14
C LEU A 66 7.44 -2.42 6.36
N LEU A 67 8.75 -2.72 6.30
CA LEU A 67 9.69 -2.44 7.38
C LEU A 67 9.72 -0.96 7.73
N ASN A 68 9.82 -0.10 6.71
CA ASN A 68 9.84 1.35 6.90
C ASN A 68 8.50 1.87 7.41
N ALA A 69 7.37 1.36 6.87
CA ALA A 69 6.04 1.73 7.35
C ALA A 69 5.86 1.35 8.84
N LYS A 70 6.33 0.16 9.25
CA LYS A 70 6.30 -0.29 10.65
C LYS A 70 7.16 0.59 11.56
N ARG A 71 8.39 0.94 11.15
CA ARG A 71 9.26 1.85 11.91
C ARG A 71 8.57 3.20 12.13
N GLN A 72 7.99 3.76 11.08
CA GLN A 72 7.26 5.03 11.13
C GLN A 72 6.05 5.01 12.07
N MET A 73 5.45 3.84 12.36
CA MET A 73 4.36 3.75 13.33
C MET A 73 4.81 4.22 14.72
N VAL A 74 5.99 3.77 15.16
CA VAL A 74 6.47 3.94 16.53
C VAL A 74 7.50 5.06 16.68
N GLU A 75 8.05 5.55 15.58
CA GLU A 75 8.85 6.78 15.55
C GLU A 75 8.01 7.99 15.99
N GLU A 76 8.68 8.97 16.58
CA GLU A 76 8.03 10.24 16.92
C GLU A 76 7.44 10.86 15.66
N PRO A 77 6.16 11.32 15.70
CA PRO A 77 5.56 11.99 14.57
C PRO A 77 6.41 13.18 14.13
N ASP A 78 6.75 13.22 12.84
CA ASP A 78 7.34 14.42 12.25
C ASP A 78 6.35 15.58 12.45
N ALA A 79 6.83 16.69 13.02
CA ALA A 79 6.02 17.88 13.25
C ALA A 79 5.44 18.44 11.94
N GLU A 80 6.08 18.12 10.81
CA GLU A 80 5.69 18.51 9.46
C GLU A 80 4.74 17.49 8.77
N ASP A 81 4.29 16.42 9.45
CA ASP A 81 3.26 15.50 8.92
C ASP A 81 1.85 15.82 9.47
N PRO A 82 1.10 16.74 8.81
CA PRO A 82 -0.23 17.13 9.24
C PRO A 82 -1.23 15.96 9.18
N ARG A 83 -0.96 14.93 8.36
CA ARG A 83 -1.84 13.76 8.26
C ARG A 83 -1.72 12.91 9.53
N ARG A 84 -0.50 12.69 10.03
CA ARG A 84 -0.28 11.95 11.28
C ARG A 84 -0.91 12.68 12.47
N ALA A 85 -0.73 13.99 12.57
CA ALA A 85 -1.35 14.80 13.63
C ALA A 85 -2.90 14.73 13.59
N MET A 86 -3.49 14.76 12.40
CA MET A 86 -4.94 14.61 12.23
C MET A 86 -5.43 13.21 12.62
N LEU A 87 -4.73 12.15 12.22
CA LEU A 87 -5.09 10.78 12.61
C LEU A 87 -5.03 10.60 14.13
N ASP A 88 -3.99 11.13 14.77
CA ASP A 88 -3.80 11.05 16.21
C ASP A 88 -4.89 11.81 16.97
N SER A 89 -5.35 12.97 16.46
CA SER A 89 -6.42 13.74 17.10
C SER A 89 -7.77 13.04 17.03
N ILE A 90 -8.12 12.46 15.87
CA ILE A 90 -9.33 11.66 15.69
C ILE A 90 -9.27 10.43 16.60
N ALA A 91 -8.15 9.71 16.62
CA ALA A 91 -7.97 8.53 17.47
C ALA A 91 -8.11 8.85 18.96
N LYS A 92 -7.55 9.97 19.43
CA LYS A 92 -7.73 10.44 20.82
C LYS A 92 -9.19 10.74 21.15
N ALA A 93 -9.98 11.21 20.18
CA ALA A 93 -11.38 11.55 20.40
C ALA A 93 -12.31 10.32 20.45
N ILE A 94 -12.02 9.29 19.65
CA ILE A 94 -12.92 8.12 19.47
C ILE A 94 -12.45 6.86 20.21
N SER A 95 -11.17 6.76 20.55
CA SER A 95 -10.63 5.55 21.18
C SER A 95 -11.18 5.39 22.60
N PRO A 96 -11.60 4.18 23.00
CA PRO A 96 -11.97 3.90 24.39
C PRO A 96 -10.77 4.00 25.35
N ALA A 97 -9.53 4.04 24.84
CA ALA A 97 -8.30 4.11 25.62
C ALA A 97 -7.31 5.15 25.04
N PRO A 98 -7.65 6.45 25.03
CA PRO A 98 -6.87 7.48 24.32
C PRO A 98 -5.46 7.71 24.88
N LYS A 99 -5.20 7.30 26.12
CA LYS A 99 -3.87 7.34 26.75
C LYS A 99 -2.97 6.17 26.34
N LYS A 100 -3.48 5.18 25.60
CA LYS A 100 -2.76 3.95 25.21
C LYS A 100 -2.43 3.87 23.72
N LEU A 101 -2.63 4.94 22.95
CA LEU A 101 -2.40 4.91 21.50
C LEU A 101 -0.97 4.51 21.11
N ALA A 102 0.05 4.97 21.84
CA ALA A 102 1.43 4.55 21.59
C ALA A 102 1.65 3.04 21.85
N ALA A 103 1.02 2.50 22.89
CA ALA A 103 1.08 1.07 23.18
C ALA A 103 0.32 0.25 22.12
N GLU A 104 -0.81 0.76 21.62
CA GLU A 104 -1.52 0.18 20.48
C GLU A 104 -0.61 0.09 19.25
N LEU A 105 0.10 1.16 18.88
CA LEU A 105 1.03 1.13 17.74
C LEU A 105 2.16 0.10 17.91
N ALA A 106 2.74 0.03 19.11
CA ALA A 106 3.80 -0.93 19.42
C ALA A 106 3.32 -2.38 19.34
N GLU A 107 2.11 -2.68 19.82
CA GLU A 107 1.48 -4.00 19.70
C GLU A 107 1.28 -4.37 18.22
N HIS A 108 0.79 -3.42 17.42
CA HIS A 108 0.44 -3.67 16.01
C HIS A 108 1.65 -3.83 15.10
N LEU A 109 2.76 -3.19 15.45
CA LEU A 109 4.05 -3.39 14.78
C LEU A 109 4.44 -4.88 14.78
N LEU A 110 4.20 -5.57 15.90
CA LEU A 110 4.52 -7.00 16.07
C LEU A 110 3.43 -7.92 15.48
N LEU A 111 2.17 -7.47 15.51
CA LEU A 111 1.00 -8.26 15.14
C LEU A 111 0.80 -8.40 13.63
N PHE A 112 1.23 -7.42 12.83
CA PHE A 112 1.13 -7.46 11.37
C PHE A 112 2.30 -8.20 10.74
N ASN A 113 2.05 -9.16 9.85
CA ASN A 113 3.06 -10.01 9.25
C ASN A 113 3.03 -9.94 7.73
N LEU A 114 4.21 -10.06 7.11
CA LEU A 114 4.34 -10.28 5.66
C LEU A 114 4.44 -11.79 5.41
N ILE A 115 3.49 -12.32 4.65
CA ILE A 115 3.45 -13.73 4.23
C ILE A 115 3.68 -13.72 2.71
N GLY A 116 4.85 -14.20 2.28
CA GLY A 116 5.32 -14.10 0.90
C GLY A 116 6.80 -13.73 0.83
N ASP A 117 7.27 -13.31 -0.35
CA ASP A 117 8.67 -12.94 -0.56
C ASP A 117 8.94 -11.47 -0.11
N PRO A 118 9.76 -11.23 0.93
CA PRO A 118 10.15 -9.87 1.33
C PRO A 118 10.99 -9.14 0.26
N LEU A 119 11.68 -9.87 -0.61
CA LEU A 119 12.49 -9.33 -1.71
C LEU A 119 11.66 -9.08 -2.98
N LEU A 120 10.34 -9.30 -2.93
CA LEU A 120 9.44 -9.01 -4.04
C LEU A 120 9.61 -7.56 -4.48
N ARG A 121 10.06 -7.37 -5.72
CA ARG A 121 10.28 -6.05 -6.32
C ARG A 121 8.94 -5.39 -6.67
N LEU A 122 8.72 -4.19 -6.14
CA LEU A 122 7.56 -3.38 -6.48
C LEU A 122 7.78 -2.75 -7.85
N ARG A 123 6.90 -3.08 -8.81
CA ARG A 123 6.92 -2.49 -10.15
C ARG A 123 6.10 -1.21 -10.16
N TYR A 124 6.77 -0.07 -10.31
CA TYR A 124 6.11 1.22 -10.41
C TYR A 124 5.73 1.56 -11.85
N PRO A 125 4.62 2.30 -12.06
CA PRO A 125 4.28 2.83 -13.37
C PRO A 125 5.45 3.61 -13.98
N GLN A 126 5.73 3.33 -15.24
CA GLN A 126 6.73 4.06 -16.02
C GLN A 126 6.03 5.07 -16.92
N SER A 127 6.65 6.24 -17.07
CA SER A 127 6.19 7.21 -18.06
C SER A 127 6.44 6.68 -19.47
N VAL A 128 5.44 6.82 -20.34
CA VAL A 128 5.56 6.55 -21.78
C VAL A 128 5.60 7.89 -22.50
N ALA A 129 6.67 8.16 -23.24
CA ALA A 129 6.75 9.34 -24.08
C ALA A 129 5.91 9.11 -25.34
N LEU A 130 4.98 10.03 -25.60
CA LEU A 130 4.15 10.05 -26.80
C LEU A 130 4.50 11.28 -27.62
N GLU A 131 4.63 11.08 -28.92
CA GLU A 131 4.72 12.13 -29.93
C GLU A 131 3.32 12.32 -30.51
N VAL A 132 2.78 13.51 -30.31
CA VAL A 132 1.43 13.88 -30.75
C VAL A 132 1.52 15.19 -31.51
N PRO A 133 0.95 15.30 -32.73
CA PRO A 133 0.86 16.55 -33.46
C PRO A 133 0.07 17.59 -32.66
N ALA A 134 0.57 18.82 -32.60
CA ALA A 134 -0.11 19.92 -31.91
C ALA A 134 -1.43 20.32 -32.61
N THR A 135 -1.51 20.11 -33.92
CA THR A 135 -2.68 20.38 -34.74
C THR A 135 -2.90 19.26 -35.75
N THR A 136 -4.15 19.06 -36.12
CA THR A 136 -4.54 18.20 -37.25
C THR A 136 -5.70 18.84 -38.00
N VAL A 137 -5.93 18.40 -39.23
CA VAL A 137 -7.06 18.87 -40.05
C VAL A 137 -8.32 18.14 -39.62
N ALA A 138 -9.42 18.88 -39.47
CA ALA A 138 -10.72 18.30 -39.14
C ALA A 138 -11.13 17.23 -40.16
N GLY A 139 -11.52 16.05 -39.68
CA GLY A 139 -11.82 14.89 -40.51
C GLY A 139 -10.60 14.10 -41.00
N GLY A 140 -9.38 14.57 -40.73
CA GLY A 140 -8.13 13.84 -41.01
C GLY A 140 -7.69 12.91 -39.88
N PRO A 141 -6.81 11.94 -40.16
CA PRO A 141 -6.26 11.07 -39.13
C PRO A 141 -5.32 11.83 -38.19
N LEU A 142 -5.41 11.56 -36.89
CA LEU A 142 -4.44 12.00 -35.87
C LEU A 142 -3.45 10.85 -35.60
N THR A 143 -2.21 11.01 -36.05
CA THR A 143 -1.16 10.00 -35.83
C THR A 143 -0.50 10.26 -34.47
N VAL A 144 -0.51 9.27 -33.59
CA VAL A 144 0.19 9.29 -32.30
C VAL A 144 1.25 8.19 -32.31
N SER A 145 2.51 8.56 -32.06
CA SER A 145 3.64 7.62 -31.97
C SER A 145 4.19 7.56 -30.55
N GLY A 146 4.81 6.45 -30.18
CA GLY A 146 5.43 6.26 -28.88
C GLY A 146 6.12 4.91 -28.76
N THR A 147 7.03 4.80 -27.80
CA THR A 147 7.70 3.52 -27.50
C THR A 147 7.50 3.18 -26.03
N CYS A 148 7.14 1.92 -25.76
CA CYS A 148 6.99 1.39 -24.41
C CYS A 148 7.89 0.16 -24.26
N ARG A 149 8.60 0.05 -23.14
CA ARG A 149 9.45 -1.11 -22.80
C ARG A 149 8.70 -2.19 -22.03
N LEU A 150 7.41 -1.98 -21.77
CA LEU A 150 6.55 -2.90 -21.04
C LEU A 150 5.61 -3.56 -22.02
N ASP A 151 5.60 -4.89 -22.05
CA ASP A 151 4.63 -5.67 -22.82
C ASP A 151 3.22 -5.52 -22.23
N GLY A 152 2.21 -5.50 -23.10
CA GLY A 152 0.82 -5.46 -22.68
C GLY A 152 -0.11 -4.81 -23.69
N ARG A 153 -1.34 -4.57 -23.26
CA ARG A 153 -2.35 -3.86 -24.06
C ARG A 153 -2.21 -2.36 -23.83
N ALA A 154 -2.03 -1.60 -24.91
CA ALA A 154 -2.10 -0.14 -24.88
C ALA A 154 -3.54 0.31 -25.16
N THR A 155 -4.05 1.24 -24.34
CA THR A 155 -5.32 1.94 -24.57
C THR A 155 -4.99 3.41 -24.82
N VAL A 156 -5.45 3.95 -25.94
CA VAL A 156 -5.31 5.38 -26.29
C VAL A 156 -6.71 5.98 -26.35
N GLU A 157 -6.95 7.05 -25.59
CA GLU A 157 -8.22 7.76 -25.53
C GLU A 157 -8.02 9.24 -25.86
N LEU A 158 -8.87 9.78 -26.73
CA LEU A 158 -8.89 11.21 -27.06
C LEU A 158 -9.93 11.89 -26.15
N VAL A 159 -9.46 12.72 -25.22
CA VAL A 159 -10.32 13.44 -24.27
C VAL A 159 -10.39 14.91 -24.68
N VAL A 160 -11.61 15.42 -24.91
CA VAL A 160 -11.87 16.85 -25.11
C VAL A 160 -12.18 17.46 -23.74
N ARG A 161 -11.48 18.54 -23.37
CA ARG A 161 -11.76 19.31 -22.14
C ARG A 161 -12.59 20.55 -22.45
#